data_AF-A0A553F882-F1
#
_entry.id   AF-A0A553F882-F1
#
_cell.length_a   1.000
_cell.length_b   1.000
_cell.length_c   1.000
_cell.angle_alpha   90.00
_cell.angle_beta   90.00
_cell.angle_gamma   90.00
#
_symmetry.space_group_name_H-M   'P 1'
#
loop_
_entity.id
_entity.type
_entity.pdbx_description
1 polymer ?
#
loop_
_entity_poly.entity_id
_entity_poly.type
_entity_poly.pdbx_seq_one_letter_code
_entity_poly.pdbx_strand_id
1 'polypeptide(L)' 'MKRLTDEILLDAIQCLWVVDGYPPTTEAIIGELIFFNKKQVHVALQRAKKRGKLMAHRERWVHS' A
#
# COMPACT_ATOMS: atom_id res chain seq x y z
N MET A 1 -1.45 9.21 17.69
CA MET A 1 -0.85 8.40 16.62
C MET A 1 -1.77 8.45 15.40
N LYS A 2 -1.33 8.98 14.26
CA LYS A 2 -2.15 9.08 13.04
C LYS A 2 -2.47 7.65 12.55
N ARG A 3 -3.72 7.33 12.23
CA ARG A 3 -4.14 6.00 11.77
C ARG A 3 -3.97 5.89 10.26
N LEU A 4 -3.31 4.83 9.78
CA LEU A 4 -3.26 4.52 8.35
C LEU A 4 -4.60 3.92 7.92
N THR A 5 -5.41 4.74 7.25
CA THR A 5 -6.71 4.35 6.68
C THR A 5 -6.49 3.56 5.40
N ASP A 6 -7.51 2.81 4.98
CA ASP A 6 -7.45 2.10 3.69
C ASP A 6 -7.41 3.10 2.53
N GLU A 7 -8.08 4.26 2.64
CA GLU A 7 -8.06 5.34 1.65
C GLU A 7 -6.65 5.87 1.39
N ILE A 8 -5.93 6.30 2.44
CA ILE A 8 -4.55 6.78 2.33
C ILE A 8 -3.64 5.71 1.71
N LEU A 9 -3.85 4.44 2.07
CA LEU A 9 -3.07 3.33 1.53
C LEU A 9 -3.33 3.10 0.04
N LEU A 10 -4.60 3.12 -0.38
CA LEU A 10 -5.00 2.91 -1.76
C LEU A 10 -4.57 4.05 -2.67
N ASP A 11 -4.65 5.30 -2.18
CA ASP A 11 -4.17 6.48 -2.88
C ASP A 11 -2.65 6.44 -3.10
N ALA A 12 -1.88 6.06 -2.07
CA ALA A 12 -0.44 5.88 -2.21
C ALA A 12 -0.09 4.81 -3.24
N ILE A 13 -0.80 3.68 -3.24
CA ILE A 13 -0.61 2.61 -4.23
C ILE A 13 -0.92 3.11 -5.65
N GLN A 14 -2.02 3.85 -5.81
CA GLN A 14 -2.42 4.40 -7.11
C GLN A 14 -1.41 5.45 -7.61
N CYS A 15 -0.95 6.34 -6.72
CA CYS A 15 0.05 7.36 -7.03
C CYS A 15 1.34 6.72 -7.55
N LEU A 16 1.89 5.76 -6.79
CA LEU A 16 3.12 5.05 -7.18
C LEU A 16 2.95 4.31 -8.51
N TRP A 17 1.79 3.69 -8.74
CA TRP A 17 1.55 3.03 -10.02
C TRP A 17 1.50 4.02 -11.19
N VAL A 18 0.84 5.17 -11.03
CA VAL A 18 0.79 6.21 -12.08
C VAL A 18 2.19 6.76 -12.38
N VAL A 19 3.01 6.96 -11.35
CA VAL A 19 4.36 7.53 -11.49
C VAL A 19 5.34 6.52 -12.10
N ASP A 20 5.37 5.28 -11.60
CA ASP A 20 6.37 4.28 -12.00
C ASP A 20 5.93 3.46 -13.22
N GLY A 21 4.64 3.47 -13.56
CA GLY A 21 4.05 2.65 -14.62
C GLY A 21 3.84 1.18 -14.24
N TYR A 22 4.20 0.78 -13.02
CA TYR A 22 4.06 -0.59 -12.52
C TYR A 22 3.45 -0.63 -11.11
N PRO A 23 2.70 -1.68 -10.75
CA PRO A 23 2.18 -1.83 -9.40
C PRO A 23 3.30 -1.80 -8.34
N PRO A 24 3.16 -1.05 -7.24
CA PRO A 24 4.26 -0.82 -6.30
C PRO A 24 4.57 -2.04 -5.42
N THR A 25 5.81 -2.13 -4.97
CA THR A 25 6.22 -3.09 -3.94
C THR A 25 5.92 -2.58 -2.53
N THR A 26 6.04 -3.45 -1.52
CA THR A 26 5.88 -3.04 -0.12
C THR A 26 6.89 -1.95 0.27
N GLU A 27 8.11 -2.04 -0.23
CA GLU A 27 9.21 -1.11 0.04
C GLU A 27 8.92 0.27 -0.54
N ALA A 28 8.39 0.33 -1.77
CA ALA A 28 7.99 1.58 -2.40
C ALA A 28 6.87 2.26 -1.59
N ILE A 29 5.86 1.50 -1.16
CA ILE A 29 4.73 2.02 -0.37
C ILE A 29 5.20 2.52 1.00
N ILE A 30 6.15 1.83 1.64
CA ILE A 30 6.79 2.30 2.88
C ILE A 30 7.55 3.61 2.64
N GLY A 31 8.23 3.73 1.51
CA GLY A 31 8.95 4.94 1.11
C GLY A 31 8.03 6.13 0.87
N GLU A 32 6.85 5.91 0.30
CA GLU A 32 5.84 6.95 0.08
C GLU A 32 5.15 7.37 1.40
N LEU A 33 4.90 6.41 2.28
CA LEU A 33 4.20 6.61 3.55
C LEU A 33 5.15 6.91 4.72
N ILE A 34 6.11 7.83 4.54
CA ILE A 34 7.18 8.13 5.52
C ILE A 34 6.72 8.46 6.94
N PHE A 35 5.48 8.95 7.09
CA PHE A 35 4.90 9.29 8.39
C PHE A 35 4.37 8.07 9.17
N PHE A 36 4.40 6.89 8.56
CA PHE A 36 3.97 5.62 9.16
C PHE A 36 5.16 4.67 9.27
N ASN A 37 5.23 3.91 10.36
CA ASN A 37 6.30 2.93 10.48
C ASN A 37 6.05 1.71 9.59
N LYS A 38 7.13 0.98 9.25
CA LYS A 38 7.09 -0.21 8.39
C LYS A 38 6.04 -1.24 8.82
N LYS A 39 5.92 -1.47 10.13
CA LYS A 39 4.97 -2.44 10.70
C LYS A 39 3.52 -2.00 10.47
N GLN A 40 3.21 -0.72 10.62
CA GLN A 40 1.87 -0.18 10.36
C GLN A 40 1.47 -0.34 8.90
N VAL A 41 2.38 -0.02 7.98
CA VAL A 41 2.15 -0.17 6.53
C VAL A 41 1.91 -1.64 6.18
N HIS A 42 2.75 -2.56 6.67
CA HIS A 42 2.59 -3.98 6.43
C HIS A 42 1.25 -4.52 6.95
N VAL A 43 0.85 -4.16 8.17
CA VAL A 43 -0.43 -4.56 8.74
C VAL A 43 -1.60 -3.98 7.94
N ALA A 44 -1.49 -2.75 7.45
CA ALA A 44 -2.53 -2.12 6.63
C ALA A 44 -2.69 -2.83 5.28
N LEU A 45 -1.59 -3.19 4.62
CA LEU A 45 -1.60 -3.98 3.37
C LEU A 45 -2.29 -5.32 3.56
N GLN A 46 -1.92 -6.08 4.60
CA GLN A 46 -2.55 -7.37 4.89
C GLN A 46 -4.04 -7.22 5.24
N ARG A 47 -4.41 -6.16 5.98
CA ARG A 47 -5.80 -5.86 6.30
C ARG A 47 -6.62 -5.53 5.05
N ALA A 48 -6.09 -4.68 4.16
CA ALA A 48 -6.74 -4.33 2.90
C ALA A 48 -6.88 -5.53 1.97
N LYS A 49 -5.87 -6.41 1.91
CA LYS A 49 -5.94 -7.70 1.21
C LYS A 49 -7.02 -8.62 1.76
N LYS A 50 -7.07 -8.80 3.08
CA LYS A 50 -8.10 -9.63 3.74
C LYS A 50 -9.52 -9.11 3.47
N ARG A 51 -9.67 -7.80 3.25
CA ARG A 51 -10.94 -7.14 2.91
C ARG A 51 -11.26 -7.17 1.41
N GLY A 52 -10.41 -7.76 0.57
CA GLY A 52 -10.60 -7.79 -0.87
C GLY A 52 -10.44 -6.43 -1.56
N LYS A 53 -9.73 -5.48 -0.94
CA LYS A 53 -9.44 -4.17 -1.57
C LYS A 53 -8.12 -4.16 -2.34
N LEU A 54 -7.23 -5.07 -1.99
CA LEU A 54 -5.93 -5.23 -2.62
C LEU A 54 -5.71 -6.70 -2.97
N MET A 55 -5.02 -6.91 -4.08
CA MET A 55 -4.42 -8.20 -4.43
C MET A 55 -2.89 -8.07 -4.40
N ALA A 56 -2.23 -9.16 -4.01
CA ALA A 56 -0.78 -9.26 -4.06
C ALA A 56 -0.39 -10.20 -5.20
N HIS A 57 0.29 -9.68 -6.21
CA HIS A 57 0.88 -10.46 -7.29
C HIS A 57 2.40 -10.46 -7.13
N ARG A 58 2.95 -11.61 -6.71
CA ARG A 58 4.35 -11.72 -6.29
C ARG A 58 4.63 -10.70 -5.17
N GLU A 59 5.51 -9.74 -5.42
CA GLU A 59 5.93 -8.70 -4.45
C GLU A 59 5.17 -7.38 -4.64
N ARG A 60 4.21 -7.32 -5.56
CA ARG A 60 3.54 -6.09 -5.96
C ARG A 60 2.07 -6.06 -5.56
N TRP A 61 1.56 -4.86 -5.31
CA TRP A 61 0.21 -4.61 -4.83
C TRP A 61 -0.64 -3.90 -5.89
N VAL A 62 -1.80 -4.46 -6.18
CA VAL A 62 -2.80 -3.87 -7.09
C VAL A 62 -4.12 -3.72 -6.36
N HIS A 63 -4.93 -2.77 -6.80
CA HIS A 63 -6.34 -2.70 -6.42
C HIS A 63 -7.04 -3.98 -6.91
N SER A 64 -7.93 -4.51 -6.08
CA SER A 64 -8.73 -5.70 -6.44
C SER A 64 -9.90 -5.37 -7.35
#